data_AF-A0A228HSU9-F1
#
_entry.id   AF-A0A228HSU9-F1
#
_cell.length_a   1.000
_cell.length_b   1.000
_cell.length_c   1.000
_cell.angle_alpha   90.00
_cell.angle_beta   90.00
_cell.angle_gamma   90.00
#
_symmetry.space_group_name_H-M   'P 1'
#
loop_
_entity.id
_entity.type
_entity.pdbx_description
1 polymer ?
#
loop_
_entity_poly.entity_id
_entity_poly.type
_entity_poly.pdbx_seq_one_letter_code
_entity_poly.pdbx_strand_id
1 'polypeptide(L)'
;MALASVNGTSTQSDCSGLTPAKAIQKDEALADTRQGRLTRLDALRHEIRALITEISHAADVELLDLMADEVGSFARHKAAQDARTWAATAGITLETGLMQLGRALPQREADSKNQGFELK
;
A
#
# COMPACT_ATOMS: atom_id res chain seq x y z
N MET A 1 53.43 -43.90 -5.67
CA MET A 1 53.72 -42.63 -6.39
C MET A 1 52.76 -42.58 -7.57
N ALA A 2 51.93 -41.58 -7.84
CA ALA A 2 51.54 -40.34 -7.16
C ALA A 2 50.11 -40.00 -7.64
N LEU A 3 49.32 -39.36 -6.78
CA LEU A 3 47.97 -38.85 -7.06
C LEU A 3 48.06 -37.51 -7.82
N ALA A 4 47.23 -37.29 -8.83
CA ALA A 4 46.90 -35.96 -9.37
C ALA A 4 45.37 -35.82 -9.26
N SER A 5 44.81 -35.27 -8.18
CA SER A 5 44.76 -33.87 -7.74
C SER A 5 43.99 -32.94 -8.69
N VAL A 6 42.67 -32.92 -8.47
CA VAL A 6 41.76 -31.75 -8.34
C VAL A 6 41.89 -30.61 -9.33
N ASN A 7 40.78 -30.30 -10.01
CA ASN A 7 40.30 -28.92 -10.16
C ASN A 7 38.76 -28.93 -10.24
N GLY A 8 38.13 -28.99 -9.07
CA GLY A 8 36.75 -28.55 -8.91
C GLY A 8 36.76 -27.04 -8.70
N THR A 9 36.50 -26.27 -9.75
CA THR A 9 36.31 -24.82 -9.62
C THR A 9 34.97 -24.62 -8.92
N SER A 10 35.05 -24.36 -7.61
CA SER A 10 33.95 -23.95 -6.77
C SER A 10 33.27 -22.72 -7.39
N THR A 11 32.02 -22.88 -7.82
CA THR A 11 31.14 -21.74 -8.12
C THR A 11 30.92 -20.98 -6.82
N GLN A 12 31.75 -19.96 -6.63
CA GLN A 12 31.65 -18.92 -5.62
C GLN A 12 30.20 -18.42 -5.56
N SER A 13 29.48 -18.81 -4.51
CA SER A 13 28.20 -18.20 -4.19
C SER A 13 28.50 -16.78 -3.73
N ASP A 14 27.97 -15.78 -4.45
CA ASP A 14 28.08 -14.35 -4.16
C ASP A 14 27.30 -13.95 -2.90
N CYS A 15 27.40 -14.72 -1.82
CA CYS A 15 27.07 -14.28 -0.48
C CYS A 15 28.17 -13.32 -0.03
N SER A 16 28.06 -12.08 -0.51
CA SER A 16 28.94 -10.97 -0.16
C SER A 16 29.00 -10.80 1.36
N GLY A 17 29.99 -11.40 2.02
CA GLY A 17 30.70 -11.03 3.26
C GLY A 17 29.95 -10.39 4.44
N LEU A 18 28.62 -10.43 4.53
CA LEU A 18 27.88 -9.85 5.64
C LEU A 18 27.73 -10.91 6.74
N THR A 19 28.34 -10.66 7.89
CA THR A 19 28.06 -11.39 9.13
C THR A 19 26.56 -11.34 9.42
N PRO A 20 25.93 -12.42 9.95
CA PRO A 20 24.48 -12.48 10.15
C PRO A 20 23.86 -11.25 10.82
N ALA A 21 24.54 -10.67 11.82
CA ALA A 21 24.11 -9.44 12.49
C ALA A 21 23.95 -8.21 11.55
N LYS A 22 24.86 -8.04 10.57
CA LYS A 22 24.80 -6.95 9.58
C LYS A 22 23.70 -7.17 8.55
N ALA A 23 23.40 -8.44 8.22
CA ALA A 23 22.28 -8.78 7.34
C ALA A 23 20.94 -8.48 8.03
N ILE A 24 20.79 -8.85 9.30
CA ILE A 24 19.60 -8.57 10.12
C ILE A 24 19.38 -7.06 10.28
N GLN A 25 20.41 -6.31 10.66
CA GLN A 25 20.31 -4.85 10.81
C GLN A 25 19.90 -4.13 9.51
N LYS A 26 20.40 -4.61 8.36
CA LYS A 26 20.01 -4.07 7.04
C LYS A 26 18.55 -4.38 6.73
N ASP A 27 18.06 -5.57 7.03
CA ASP A 27 16.65 -5.90 6.78
C ASP A 27 15.70 -5.16 7.73
N GLU A 28 16.09 -4.95 9.00
CA GLU A 28 15.34 -4.11 9.95
C GLU A 28 15.24 -2.66 9.48
N ALA A 29 16.36 -2.05 9.04
CA ALA A 29 16.34 -0.70 8.48
C ALA A 29 15.48 -0.58 7.21
N LEU A 30 15.49 -1.61 6.36
CA LEU A 30 14.62 -1.69 5.19
C LEU A 30 13.15 -1.90 5.60
N ALA A 31 12.88 -2.66 6.66
CA ALA A 31 11.55 -2.86 7.21
C ALA A 31 10.98 -1.57 7.82
N ASP A 32 11.77 -0.79 8.55
CA ASP A 32 11.36 0.51 9.10
C ASP A 32 11.06 1.52 7.99
N THR A 33 11.85 1.51 6.92
CA THR A 33 11.58 2.34 5.72
C THR A 33 10.30 1.90 5.02
N ARG A 34 10.03 0.59 4.93
CA ARG A 34 8.76 0.05 4.39
C ARG A 34 7.58 0.45 5.28
N GLN A 35 7.75 0.41 6.60
CA GLN A 35 6.73 0.78 7.58
C GLN A 35 6.40 2.27 7.51
N GLY A 36 7.40 3.15 7.45
CA GLY A 36 7.18 4.59 7.29
C GLY A 36 6.45 4.94 5.99
N ARG A 37 6.73 4.20 4.91
CA ARG A 37 5.98 4.33 3.63
C ARG A 37 4.52 3.89 3.76
N LEU A 38 4.25 2.80 4.47
CA LEU A 38 2.88 2.34 4.73
C LEU A 38 2.08 3.36 5.54
N THR A 39 2.65 3.89 6.62
CA THR A 39 2.02 4.94 7.43
C THR A 39 1.69 6.19 6.60
N ARG A 40 2.61 6.61 5.72
CA ARG A 40 2.36 7.74 4.80
C ARG A 40 1.21 7.43 3.82
N LEU A 41 1.14 6.22 3.30
CA LEU A 41 0.05 5.82 2.38
C LEU A 41 -1.30 5.78 3.08
N ASP A 42 -1.36 5.34 4.34
CA ASP A 42 -2.60 5.33 5.12
C ASP A 42 -3.05 6.76 5.48
N ALA A 43 -2.12 7.66 5.81
CA ALA A 43 -2.44 9.08 6.01
C ALA A 43 -3.02 9.71 4.74
N LEU A 44 -2.37 9.50 3.58
CA LEU A 44 -2.89 9.99 2.29
C LEU A 44 -4.24 9.37 1.94
N ARG A 45 -4.48 8.10 2.28
CA ARG A 45 -5.78 7.45 2.09
C ARG A 45 -6.87 8.14 2.90
N HIS A 46 -6.56 8.53 4.14
CA HIS A 46 -7.52 9.23 5.00
C HIS A 46 -7.89 10.60 4.42
N GLU A 47 -6.89 11.40 4.04
CA GLU A 47 -7.09 12.72 3.42
C GLU A 47 -7.90 12.62 2.11
N ILE A 48 -7.58 11.67 1.24
CA ILE A 48 -8.28 11.49 -0.03
C ILE A 48 -9.75 11.06 0.21
N ARG A 49 -10.03 10.23 1.21
CA ARG A 49 -11.41 9.88 1.57
C ARG A 49 -12.18 11.08 2.11
N ALA A 50 -11.55 11.91 2.94
CA ALA A 50 -12.16 13.14 3.42
C ALA A 50 -12.54 14.04 2.22
N LEU A 51 -11.63 14.24 1.27
CA LEU A 51 -11.89 15.01 0.06
C LEU A 51 -13.04 14.43 -0.79
N ILE A 52 -13.11 13.10 -0.96
CA ILE A 52 -14.22 12.46 -1.68
C ILE A 52 -15.56 12.74 -0.99
N THR A 53 -15.58 12.68 0.36
CA THR A 53 -16.77 13.02 1.15
C THR A 53 -17.16 14.49 0.98
N GLU A 54 -16.21 15.41 1.02
CA GLU A 54 -16.46 16.84 0.82
C GLU A 54 -17.01 17.13 -0.57
N ILE A 55 -16.41 16.58 -1.63
CA ILE A 55 -16.88 16.76 -3.01
C ILE A 55 -18.30 16.18 -3.18
N SER A 56 -18.53 14.99 -2.64
CA SER A 56 -19.86 14.35 -2.73
C SER A 56 -20.91 15.16 -1.97
N HIS A 57 -20.58 15.65 -0.78
CA HIS A 57 -21.48 16.45 0.03
C HIS A 57 -21.81 17.79 -0.65
N ALA A 58 -20.80 18.49 -1.16
CA ALA A 58 -21.01 19.75 -1.89
C ALA A 58 -21.89 19.53 -3.14
N ALA A 59 -21.64 18.46 -3.90
CA ALA A 59 -22.47 18.09 -5.04
C ALA A 59 -23.92 17.79 -4.65
N ASP A 60 -24.13 17.15 -3.50
CA ASP A 60 -25.46 16.81 -2.98
C ASP A 60 -26.23 18.06 -2.52
N VAL A 61 -25.55 19.01 -1.86
CA VAL A 61 -26.15 20.30 -1.47
C VAL A 61 -26.55 21.10 -2.71
N GLU A 62 -25.67 21.24 -3.69
CA GLU A 62 -25.97 21.95 -4.94
C GLU A 62 -27.15 21.30 -5.69
N LEU A 63 -27.24 19.96 -5.69
CA LEU A 63 -28.37 19.25 -6.28
C LEU A 63 -29.70 19.58 -5.57
N LEU A 64 -29.69 19.64 -4.24
CA LEU A 64 -30.87 19.98 -3.44
C LEU A 64 -31.28 21.45 -3.62
N ASP A 65 -30.31 22.38 -3.62
CA ASP A 65 -30.56 23.81 -3.83
C ASP A 65 -31.18 24.07 -5.21
N LEU A 66 -30.66 23.40 -6.25
CA LEU A 66 -31.20 23.48 -7.61
C LEU A 66 -32.55 22.79 -7.79
N MET A 67 -32.91 21.84 -6.93
CA MET A 67 -34.25 21.25 -6.92
C MET A 67 -35.27 22.15 -6.21
N ALA A 68 -34.82 22.94 -5.24
CA ALA A 68 -35.65 23.91 -4.54
C ALA A 68 -35.87 25.19 -5.35
N ASP A 69 -34.91 25.56 -6.21
CA ASP A 69 -35.06 26.62 -7.20
C ASP A 69 -35.74 26.08 -8.47
N GLU A 70 -37.01 26.43 -8.69
CA GLU A 70 -37.76 26.05 -9.91
C GLU A 70 -37.09 26.55 -11.22
N VAL A 71 -36.10 27.44 -11.12
CA VAL A 71 -35.33 28.04 -12.22
C VAL A 71 -33.93 27.39 -12.39
N GLY A 72 -33.69 26.23 -11.78
CA GLY A 72 -32.41 25.53 -11.86
C GLY A 72 -31.90 25.28 -13.28
N SER A 73 -30.68 25.76 -13.59
CA SER A 73 -30.04 25.51 -14.89
C SER A 73 -29.61 24.05 -15.01
N PHE A 74 -30.19 23.31 -15.98
CA PHE A 74 -29.85 21.92 -16.28
C PHE A 74 -28.33 21.65 -16.38
N ALA A 75 -27.55 22.62 -16.87
CA ALA A 75 -26.10 22.52 -16.95
C ALA A 75 -25.42 22.41 -15.58
N ARG A 76 -25.91 23.13 -14.55
CA ARG A 76 -25.38 23.06 -13.19
C ARG A 76 -25.75 21.75 -12.50
N HIS A 77 -27.00 21.33 -12.67
CA HIS A 77 -27.46 20.02 -12.18
C HIS A 77 -26.60 18.89 -12.73
N LYS A 78 -26.35 18.90 -14.05
CA LYS A 78 -25.48 17.92 -14.71
C LYS A 78 -24.05 17.98 -14.16
N ALA A 79 -23.48 19.17 -13.99
CA ALA A 79 -22.14 19.32 -13.45
C ALA A 79 -22.01 18.77 -12.01
N ALA A 80 -23.01 19.01 -11.15
CA ALA A 80 -23.06 18.46 -9.79
C ALA A 80 -23.17 16.93 -9.81
N GLN A 81 -24.05 16.36 -10.65
CA GLN A 81 -24.16 14.91 -10.82
C GLN A 81 -22.89 14.27 -11.36
N ASP A 82 -22.23 14.91 -12.33
CA ASP A 82 -20.96 14.47 -12.86
C ASP A 82 -19.91 14.48 -11.73
N ALA A 83 -19.79 15.57 -10.97
CA ALA A 83 -18.86 15.65 -9.84
C ALA A 83 -19.07 14.52 -8.80
N ARG A 84 -20.32 14.25 -8.41
CA ARG A 84 -20.66 13.13 -7.51
C ARG A 84 -20.23 11.78 -8.08
N THR A 85 -20.49 11.55 -9.36
CA THR A 85 -20.14 10.30 -10.05
C THR A 85 -18.63 10.09 -10.11
N TRP A 86 -17.88 11.15 -10.42
CA TRP A 86 -16.41 11.12 -10.45
C TRP A 86 -15.82 10.89 -9.06
N ALA A 87 -16.37 11.51 -8.01
CA ALA A 87 -15.94 11.29 -6.62
C ALA A 87 -16.17 9.84 -6.18
N ALA A 88 -17.35 9.28 -6.47
CA ALA A 88 -17.66 7.88 -6.16
C ALA A 88 -16.71 6.91 -6.88
N THR A 89 -16.47 7.15 -8.17
CA THR A 89 -15.56 6.32 -8.98
C THR A 89 -14.13 6.38 -8.44
N ALA A 90 -13.63 7.58 -8.14
CA ALA A 90 -12.30 7.78 -7.58
C ALA A 90 -12.12 7.01 -6.27
N GLY A 91 -13.11 7.08 -5.37
CA GLY A 91 -13.12 6.31 -4.12
C GLY A 91 -12.94 4.81 -4.35
N ILE A 92 -13.78 4.22 -5.20
CA ILE A 92 -13.73 2.78 -5.51
C ILE A 92 -12.37 2.36 -6.10
N THR A 93 -11.86 3.13 -7.06
CA THR A 93 -10.56 2.83 -7.70
C THR A 93 -9.41 2.88 -6.70
N LEU A 94 -9.39 3.89 -5.82
CA LEU A 94 -8.35 4.05 -4.80
C LEU A 94 -8.38 2.92 -3.77
N GLU A 95 -9.57 2.56 -3.28
CA GLU A 95 -9.73 1.45 -2.35
C GLU A 95 -9.25 0.13 -2.94
N THR A 96 -9.60 -0.10 -4.20
CA THR A 96 -9.15 -1.29 -4.93
C THR A 96 -7.64 -1.30 -5.09
N GLY A 97 -7.03 -0.19 -5.56
CA GLY A 97 -5.59 -0.09 -5.75
C GLY A 97 -4.81 -0.31 -4.45
N LEU A 98 -5.32 0.24 -3.34
CA LEU A 98 -4.70 0.08 -2.02
C LEU A 98 -4.87 -1.33 -1.44
N MET A 99 -6.02 -1.96 -1.67
CA MET A 99 -6.23 -3.37 -1.33
C MET A 99 -5.23 -4.27 -2.09
N GLN A 100 -5.02 -4.04 -3.39
CA GLN A 100 -4.04 -4.80 -4.17
C GLN A 100 -2.60 -4.53 -3.70
N LEU A 101 -2.28 -3.27 -3.37
CA LEU A 101 -0.97 -2.92 -2.82
C LEU A 101 -0.72 -3.62 -1.48
N GLY A 102 -1.72 -3.68 -0.59
CA GLY A 102 -1.62 -4.40 0.68
C GLY A 102 -1.37 -5.90 0.50
N ARG A 103 -1.95 -6.53 -0.53
CA ARG A 103 -1.68 -7.93 -0.90
C ARG A 103 -0.29 -8.15 -1.48
N ALA A 104 0.24 -7.16 -2.20
CA ALA A 104 1.56 -7.23 -2.81
C ALA A 104 2.71 -7.01 -1.80
N LEU A 105 2.42 -6.42 -0.64
CA LEU A 105 3.41 -6.20 0.42
C LEU A 105 3.42 -7.39 1.39
N PRO A 106 4.61 -7.87 1.81
CA PRO A 106 4.71 -8.98 2.75
C PRO A 106 4.07 -8.57 4.08
N GLN A 107 3.01 -9.28 4.46
CA GLN A 107 2.43 -9.17 5.80
C GLN A 107 3.46 -9.75 6.75
N ARG A 108 3.99 -8.94 7.67
CA ARG A 108 4.88 -9.43 8.72
C ARG A 108 4.05 -10.40 9.57
N GLU A 109 4.21 -11.70 9.32
CA GLU A 109 3.65 -12.75 10.15
C GLU A 109 4.12 -12.51 11.58
N ALA A 110 3.18 -12.12 12.42
CA ALA A 110 3.32 -12.22 13.86
C ALA A 110 3.25 -13.70 14.24
N ASP A 111 4.24 -14.49 13.80
CA ASP A 111 4.38 -15.90 14.17
C ASP A 111 5.79 -16.20 14.70
N SER A 112 6.28 -15.29 15.56
CA SER A 112 7.48 -15.50 16.37
C SER A 112 7.17 -16.12 17.74
N LYS A 113 6.04 -16.82 17.88
CA LYS A 113 5.67 -17.55 19.12
C LYS A 113 5.43 -19.03 18.85
N ASN A 114 6.40 -19.74 18.29
CA ASN A 114 6.58 -21.17 18.58
C ASN A 114 7.87 -21.73 17.97
N GLN A 115 8.99 -21.49 18.65
CA GLN A 115 10.11 -22.44 18.61
C GLN A 115 10.49 -22.76 20.05
N GLY A 116 9.70 -23.65 20.66
CA GLY A 116 10.14 -24.40 21.82
C GLY A 116 11.23 -25.35 21.37
N PHE A 117 12.46 -25.10 21.83
CA PHE A 117 13.55 -26.06 21.79
C PHE A 117 13.19 -27.26 22.69
N GLU A 118 12.83 -28.39 22.11
CA GLU A 118 12.90 -29.69 22.77
C GLU A 118 14.16 -30.41 22.25
N LEU A 119 15.23 -30.35 23.04
CA LEU A 119 16.37 -31.25 22.90
C LEU A 119 16.07 -32.50 23.72
N LYS A 120 15.93 -33.65 23.05
CA LYS A 120 16.10 -34.97 23.66
C LYS A 120 17.40 -35.58 23.18
#